data_AF-A0A1G6EUW0-F1
#
_entry.id   AF-A0A1G6EUW0-F1
#
_cell.length_a   1.000
_cell.length_b   1.000
_cell.length_c   1.000
_cell.angle_alpha   90.00
_cell.angle_beta   90.00
_cell.angle_gamma   90.00
#
_symmetry.space_group_name_H-M   'P 1'
#
loop_
_entity.id
_entity.type
_entity.pdbx_description
1 polymer ?
#
loop_
_entity_poly.entity_id
_entity_poly.type
_entity_poly.pdbx_seq_one_letter_code
_entity_poly.pdbx_strand_id
1 'polypeptide(L)' 'MTSATTLFKELLNVNDTIIDDIKVSKNHYDEKVLIARIHPRKGQQWKCPICGKRCKVYDQP' A
#
# COMPACT_ATOMS: atom_id res chain seq x y z
N MET A 1 20.46 7.45 6.17
CA MET A 1 19.59 6.50 6.90
C MET A 1 18.27 6.41 6.16
N THR A 2 17.88 5.23 5.69
CA THR A 2 16.59 5.00 5.03
C THR A 2 15.53 4.77 6.09
N SER A 3 14.35 5.39 5.96
CA SER A 3 13.26 5.19 6.93
C SER A 3 12.68 3.77 6.79
N ALA A 4 12.15 3.20 7.87
CA ALA A 4 11.48 1.89 7.83
C ALA A 4 10.33 1.88 6.78
N THR A 5 9.64 3.01 6.64
CA THR A 5 8.58 3.23 5.64
C THR A 5 9.11 3.19 4.21
N THR A 6 10.28 3.78 3.96
CA THR A 6 10.94 3.75 2.64
C THR A 6 11.36 2.33 2.29
N LEU A 7 12.02 1.63 3.23
CA LEU A 7 12.43 0.24 3.05
C LEU A 7 11.23 -0.67 2.75
N PHE A 8 10.12 -0.50 3.48
CA PHE A 8 8.91 -1.29 3.26
C PHE A 8 8.32 -1.10 1.85
N LYS A 9 8.28 0.14 1.36
CA LYS A 9 7.79 0.43 -0.01
C LYS A 9 8.66 -0.19 -1.08
N GLU A 10 9.98 -0.16 -0.89
CA GLU A 10 10.94 -0.77 -1.80
C GLU A 10 10.80 -2.30 -1.84
N LEU A 11 10.75 -2.95 -0.67
CA LEU A 11 10.64 -4.41 -0.57
C LEU A 11 9.36 -4.97 -1.19
N LEU A 12 8.24 -4.23 -1.09
CA LEU A 12 6.95 -4.66 -1.63
C LEU A 12 6.61 -4.04 -2.98
N ASN A 13 7.49 -3.22 -3.55
CA ASN A 13 7.27 -2.49 -4.80
C ASN A 13 5.97 -1.66 -4.83
N VAL A 14 5.67 -0.95 -3.73
CA VAL A 14 4.47 -0.09 -3.55
C VAL A 14 4.81 1.40 -3.42
N ASN A 15 5.75 1.87 -4.24
CA ASN A 15 6.38 3.21 -4.10
C ASN A 15 5.41 4.40 -4.21
N ASP A 16 4.34 4.25 -4.99
CA ASP A 16 3.33 5.28 -5.26
C ASP A 16 2.17 5.31 -4.26
N THR A 17 2.35 4.68 -3.10
CA THR A 17 1.35 4.62 -2.02
C THR A 17 1.74 5.48 -0.82
N ILE A 18 0.76 5.77 0.02
CA ILE A 18 0.89 6.31 1.38
C ILE A 18 0.59 5.17 2.34
N ILE A 19 1.36 5.07 3.44
CA ILE A 19 1.12 4.09 4.50
C ILE A 19 0.34 4.79 5.61
N ASP A 20 -0.85 4.29 5.89
CA ASP A 20 -1.73 4.83 6.93
C ASP A 20 -1.42 4.24 8.30
N ASP A 21 -1.13 2.94 8.34
CA ASP A 21 -0.90 2.18 9.58
C ASP A 21 -0.03 0.95 9.29
N ILE A 22 0.80 0.58 10.28
CA ILE A 22 1.60 -0.64 10.27
C ILE A 22 1.45 -1.31 11.63
N LYS A 23 1.02 -2.57 11.65
CA LYS A 23 0.91 -3.37 12.86
C LYS A 23 1.49 -4.76 12.70
N VAL A 24 2.01 -5.32 13.79
CA VAL A 24 2.37 -6.73 13.88
C VAL A 24 1.18 -7.50 14.45
N SER A 25 0.84 -8.60 13.83
CA SER A 25 -0.22 -9.51 14.28
C SER A 25 0.23 -10.96 14.16
N LYS A 26 -0.66 -11.89 14.46
CA LYS A 26 -0.47 -13.32 14.20
C LYS A 26 -1.52 -13.79 13.20
N ASN A 27 -1.13 -14.63 12.25
CA ASN A 27 -2.07 -15.28 11.34
C ASN A 27 -2.74 -16.49 12.02
N HIS A 28 -3.56 -17.24 11.29
CA HIS A 28 -4.25 -18.42 11.81
C HIS A 28 -3.32 -19.62 12.09
N TYR A 29 -2.05 -19.55 11.69
CA TYR A 29 -0.99 -20.52 12.00
C TYR A 29 -0.09 -20.07 13.17
N ASP A 30 -0.47 -19.01 13.91
CA ASP A 30 0.32 -18.40 15.00
C ASP A 30 1.65 -17.74 14.55
N GLU A 31 1.84 -17.57 13.23
CA GLU A 31 3.03 -16.93 12.67
C GLU A 31 2.93 -15.41 12.75
N LYS A 32 4.04 -14.74 13.06
CA LYS A 32 4.10 -13.27 13.08
C LYS A 32 3.92 -12.73 11.66
N VAL A 33 2.94 -11.86 11.48
CA VAL A 33 2.69 -11.15 10.23
C VAL A 33 2.75 -9.65 10.43
N LEU A 34 3.27 -8.94 9.43
CA LEU A 34 3.25 -7.49 9.36
C LEU A 34 2.10 -7.06 8.45
N ILE A 35 1.15 -6.30 8.98
CA ILE A 35 -0.01 -5.79 8.24
C ILE A 35 0.18 -4.30 8.05
N ALA A 36 0.32 -3.87 6.80
CA ALA A 36 0.33 -2.45 6.44
C ALA A 36 -0.99 -2.08 5.72
N ARG A 37 -1.61 -1.00 6.18
CA ARG A 37 -2.72 -0.35 5.48
C ARG A 37 -2.16 0.77 4.62
N ILE A 38 -2.47 0.74 3.33
CA ILE A 38 -1.93 1.66 2.34
C ILE A 38 -3.03 2.17 1.42
N HIS A 39 -2.86 3.38 0.89
CA HIS A 39 -3.70 3.92 -0.19
C HIS A 39 -2.85 4.60 -1.27
N PRO A 40 -3.33 4.71 -2.52
CA PRO A 40 -2.61 5.43 -3.57
C PRO A 40 -2.44 6.91 -3.22
N ARG A 41 -1.28 7.50 -3.56
CA ARG A 41 -1.13 8.97 -3.46
C ARG A 41 -2.23 9.67 -4.25
N LYS A 42 -2.62 10.89 -3.82
CA LYS A 42 -3.69 11.70 -4.47
C LYS A 42 -3.58 11.79 -6.00
N GLY A 43 -2.36 11.87 -6.56
CA GLY A 43 -2.13 11.92 -8.00
C GLY A 43 -2.28 10.59 -8.75
N GLN A 44 -2.34 9.48 -8.03
CA GLN A 44 -2.52 8.11 -8.55
C GLN A 44 -3.90 7.54 -8.23
N GLN A 45 -4.68 8.22 -7.38
CA GLN A 45 -6.05 7.84 -7.10
C GLN A 45 -6.92 7.88 -8.36
N TRP A 46 -7.85 6.93 -8.42
CA TRP A 46 -8.84 6.74 -9.45
C TRP A 46 -8.19 6.55 -10.81
N LYS A 47 -7.09 5.82 -10.91
CA LYS A 47 -6.47 5.46 -12.20
C LYS A 47 -6.60 3.98 -12.45
N CYS A 48 -7.03 3.62 -13.66
CA CYS A 48 -7.00 2.23 -14.09
C CYS A 48 -5.53 1.77 -14.21
N PRO A 49 -5.12 0.65 -13.57
CA PRO A 49 -3.75 0.16 -13.68
C PRO A 49 -3.44 -0.44 -15.05
N ILE A 50 -4.46 -0.73 -15.86
CA ILE A 50 -4.30 -1.28 -17.21
C ILE A 50 -4.02 -0.16 -18.22
N CYS A 51 -4.82 0.92 -18.20
CA CYS A 51 -4.75 1.98 -19.22
C CYS A 51 -4.30 3.35 -18.71
N GLY A 52 -4.08 3.52 -17.41
CA GLY A 52 -3.64 4.77 -16.78
C GLY A 52 -4.67 5.91 -16.75
N LYS A 53 -5.83 5.73 -17.40
CA LYS A 53 -6.89 6.74 -17.47
C LYS A 53 -7.63 6.86 -16.13
N ARG A 54 -8.19 8.05 -15.88
CA ARG A 54 -8.96 8.33 -14.68
C ARG A 54 -10.28 7.54 -14.69
N CYS A 55 -10.48 6.70 -13.70
CA CYS A 55 -11.63 5.82 -13.49
C CYS A 55 -12.13 5.98 -12.05
N LYS A 56 -13.29 6.63 -11.88
CA LYS A 56 -13.84 7.02 -10.57
C LYS A 56 -14.21 5.84 -9.66
N VAL A 57 -14.31 4.62 -10.20
CA VAL A 57 -14.72 3.42 -9.45
C VAL A 57 -13.55 2.60 -8.91
N TYR A 58 -12.31 2.81 -9.40
CA TYR A 58 -11.22 1.87 -9.16
C TYR A 58 -10.74 1.83 -7.70
N ASP A 59 -10.72 2.99 -7.02
CA ASP A 59 -10.29 3.12 -5.63
C ASP A 59 -11.46 3.47 -4.70
N GLN A 60 -12.69 3.10 -5.06
CA GLN A 60 -13.85 3.26 -4.16
C GLN A 60 -13.87 2.10 -3.14
N PRO A 61 -14.17 2.39 -1.86
CA PRO A 61 -14.24 1.40 -0.79
C PRO A 61 -15.42 0.42 -0.92
#